data_AF-A0ABD0T0R1-F1
#
_entry.id   AF-A0ABD0T0R1-F1
#
_cell.length_a   1.000
_cell.length_b   1.000
_cell.length_c   1.000
_cell.angle_alpha   90.00
_cell.angle_beta   90.00
_cell.angle_gamma   90.00
#
_symmetry.space_group_name_H-M   'P 1'
#
loop_
_entity.id
_entity.type
_entity.pdbx_description
1 polymer ?
#
loop_
_entity_poly.entity_id
_entity_poly.type
_entity_poly.pdbx_seq_one_letter_code
_entity_poly.pdbx_strand_id
1 'polypeptide(L)'
;MERIVKFGTTIRNNWKKSVVGVIALYYGAATVKEKYEINILMRAACKEAVRYGDSLIPMERNPTLVTVILNPVANKRKAKKDFEKYCEPLLHLAGLQVEVVQTASEGNAKELVESLKGTEAIIVAGGDGTLSETVTGLLRRNDDANQFPLGILPLGRTNDFGNSLFPGGDGVEKVKQLIEACMAIIEGNTVWKDAMKIEPIPEEDEVPSRPIYALTSLEWGAFRDTMAKKDKYWFTGSLREYAAFLFNGYKESLTWNCSGVIKYTPPCAGCSNCVQKKPEVKRKWRFFVPTTEAAQQNDISKLENPECAISQELCFKTCDFKIQPYKIQNQLPALGIMLGRGSYSYTEFVSEGWDRIKKKGSEPNVITARTVELIPNQPTQEVMIEIDKEEFEVKPVKITLLPRIVKFFCKSELNTI
;
A
#
# COMPACT_ATOMS: atom_id res chain seq x y z
N MET A 1 -5.29 49.97 -38.53
CA MET A 1 -4.23 49.09 -39.08
C MET A 1 -2.87 49.33 -38.44
N GLU A 2 -2.43 50.57 -38.23
CA GLU A 2 -1.08 50.88 -37.72
C GLU A 2 -0.73 50.23 -36.36
N ARG A 3 -1.67 50.16 -35.41
CA ARG A 3 -1.47 49.48 -34.12
C ARG A 3 -1.25 47.98 -34.25
N ILE A 4 -1.97 47.33 -35.17
CA ILE A 4 -1.85 45.88 -35.43
C ILE A 4 -0.51 45.58 -36.10
N VAL A 5 -0.10 46.42 -37.05
CA VAL A 5 1.22 46.31 -37.70
C VAL A 5 2.35 46.53 -36.69
N LYS A 6 2.27 47.56 -35.82
CA LYS A 6 3.24 47.80 -34.74
C LYS A 6 3.29 46.65 -33.72
N PHE A 7 2.15 46.06 -33.39
CA PHE A 7 2.09 44.89 -32.51
C PHE A 7 2.73 43.66 -33.17
N GLY A 8 2.42 43.39 -34.44
CA GLY A 8 3.01 42.30 -35.21
C GLY A 8 4.53 42.43 -35.38
N THR A 9 5.04 43.63 -35.66
CA THR A 9 6.49 43.86 -35.74
C THR A 9 7.16 43.74 -34.37
N THR A 10 6.50 44.14 -33.29
CA THR A 10 7.01 43.98 -31.91
C THR A 10 7.11 42.52 -31.51
N ILE A 11 6.10 41.70 -31.83
CA ILE A 11 6.12 40.25 -31.60
C ILE A 11 7.23 39.60 -32.41
N ARG A 12 7.37 39.95 -33.69
CA ARG A 12 8.42 39.40 -34.57
C ARG A 12 9.82 39.73 -34.04
N ASN A 13 10.05 40.97 -33.63
CA ASN A 13 11.34 41.42 -33.11
C ASN A 13 11.68 40.82 -31.74
N ASN A 14 10.67 40.43 -30.95
CA ASN A 14 10.84 39.85 -29.62
C ASN A 14 10.28 38.41 -29.51
N TRP A 15 10.35 37.62 -30.58
CA TRP A 15 9.63 36.33 -30.67
C TRP A 15 9.93 35.39 -29.49
N LYS A 16 11.18 35.33 -29.01
CA LYS A 16 11.57 34.54 -27.82
C LYS A 16 10.82 34.99 -26.55
N LYS A 17 10.70 36.30 -26.31
CA LYS A 17 10.00 36.86 -25.16
C LYS A 17 8.49 36.64 -25.27
N SER A 18 7.94 36.77 -26.47
CA SER A 18 6.53 36.49 -26.75
C SER A 18 6.18 35.02 -26.49
N VAL A 19 7.03 34.08 -26.92
CA VAL A 19 6.86 32.65 -26.65
C VAL A 19 6.89 32.36 -25.15
N VAL A 20 7.86 32.89 -24.42
CA VAL A 20 7.92 32.74 -22.95
C VAL A 20 6.68 33.32 -22.28
N GLY A 21 6.21 34.49 -22.72
CA GLY A 21 4.98 35.12 -22.21
C GLY A 21 3.74 34.26 -22.43
N VAL A 22 3.59 33.66 -23.61
CA VAL A 22 2.48 32.75 -23.92
C VAL A 22 2.54 31.49 -23.07
N ILE A 23 3.72 30.88 -22.89
CA ILE A 23 3.90 29.71 -22.04
C ILE A 23 3.55 30.03 -20.58
N ALA A 24 4.00 31.17 -20.07
CA ALA A 24 3.71 31.61 -18.70
C ALA A 24 2.21 31.86 -18.48
N LEU A 25 1.54 32.52 -19.45
CA LEU A 25 0.09 32.74 -19.41
C LEU A 25 -0.68 31.42 -19.48
N TYR A 26 -0.27 30.49 -20.34
CA TYR A 26 -0.88 29.17 -20.44
C TYR A 26 -0.76 28.40 -19.11
N TYR A 27 0.45 28.35 -18.54
CA TYR A 27 0.68 27.68 -17.27
C TYR A 27 -0.13 28.31 -16.14
N GLY A 28 -0.15 29.66 -16.06
CA GLY A 28 -0.96 30.38 -15.08
C GLY A 28 -2.46 30.10 -15.23
N ALA A 29 -2.99 30.12 -16.46
CA ALA A 29 -4.39 29.80 -16.73
C ALA A 29 -4.73 28.35 -16.37
N ALA A 30 -3.84 27.40 -16.69
CA ALA A 30 -4.01 25.99 -16.35
C ALA A 30 -4.05 25.78 -14.82
N THR A 31 -3.14 26.39 -14.06
CA THR A 31 -3.13 26.30 -12.59
C THR A 31 -4.36 26.96 -11.97
N VAL A 32 -4.83 28.09 -12.51
CA VAL A 32 -6.06 28.74 -12.04
C VAL A 32 -7.28 27.86 -12.29
N LYS A 33 -7.37 27.26 -13.49
CA LYS A 33 -8.43 26.31 -13.84
C LYS A 33 -8.42 25.10 -12.90
N GLU A 34 -7.26 24.50 -12.68
CA GLU A 34 -7.08 23.36 -11.77
C GLU A 34 -7.56 23.71 -10.34
N LYS A 35 -7.13 24.87 -9.81
CA LYS A 35 -7.55 25.33 -8.48
C LYS A 35 -9.05 25.60 -8.40
N TYR A 36 -9.66 26.10 -9.47
CA TYR A 36 -11.10 26.33 -9.54
C TYR A 36 -11.88 25.00 -9.53
N GLU A 37 -11.45 24.02 -10.33
CA GLU A 37 -12.05 22.67 -10.36
C GLU A 37 -11.93 21.97 -9.01
N ILE A 38 -10.75 22.00 -8.38
CA ILE A 38 -10.53 21.48 -7.02
C ILE A 38 -11.49 22.12 -6.01
N ASN A 39 -11.68 23.44 -6.07
CA ASN A 39 -12.59 24.13 -5.15
C ASN A 39 -14.06 23.74 -5.38
N ILE A 40 -14.48 23.50 -6.62
CA ILE A 40 -15.84 23.01 -6.91
C ILE A 40 -16.01 21.60 -6.34
N LEU A 41 -15.05 20.70 -6.59
CA LEU A 41 -15.08 19.33 -6.08
C LEU A 41 -15.14 19.30 -4.55
N MET A 42 -14.28 20.06 -3.89
CA MET A 42 -14.28 20.17 -2.43
C MET A 42 -15.60 20.73 -1.90
N ARG A 43 -16.18 21.75 -2.55
CA ARG A 43 -17.50 22.27 -2.13
C ARG A 43 -18.60 21.24 -2.26
N ALA A 44 -18.59 20.43 -3.32
CA ALA A 44 -19.55 19.35 -3.50
C ALA A 44 -19.37 18.28 -2.40
N ALA A 45 -18.14 17.84 -2.17
CA ALA A 45 -17.79 16.85 -1.15
C ALA A 45 -18.15 17.33 0.27
N CYS A 46 -17.85 18.59 0.62
CA CYS A 46 -18.22 19.14 1.92
C CYS A 46 -19.74 19.17 2.12
N LYS A 47 -20.52 19.53 1.09
CA LYS A 47 -21.99 19.49 1.17
C LYS A 47 -22.52 18.08 1.37
N GLU A 48 -21.85 17.08 0.80
CA GLU A 48 -22.21 15.68 0.98
C GLU A 48 -21.85 15.19 2.39
N ALA A 49 -20.63 15.48 2.86
CA ALA A 49 -20.19 15.15 4.22
C ALA A 49 -21.11 15.74 5.30
N VAL A 50 -21.56 17.00 5.14
CA VAL A 50 -22.51 17.64 6.05
C VAL A 50 -23.81 16.85 6.18
N ARG A 51 -24.30 16.20 5.12
CA ARG A 51 -25.52 15.37 5.20
C ARG A 51 -25.36 14.19 6.16
N TYR A 52 -24.14 13.65 6.27
CA TYR A 52 -23.82 12.61 7.26
C TYR A 52 -23.70 13.21 8.67
N GLY A 53 -23.09 14.39 8.81
CA GLY A 53 -22.98 15.08 10.10
C GLY A 53 -24.32 15.55 10.67
N ASP A 54 -25.28 15.90 9.81
CA ASP A 54 -26.65 16.29 10.20
C ASP A 54 -27.53 15.08 10.60
N SER A 55 -27.01 13.86 10.48
CA SER A 55 -27.75 12.66 10.87
C SER A 55 -27.91 12.55 12.39
N LEU A 56 -29.09 12.11 12.84
CA LEU A 56 -29.39 11.96 14.25
C LEU A 56 -28.73 10.69 14.81
N ILE A 57 -28.01 10.82 15.92
CA ILE A 57 -27.49 9.69 16.68
C ILE A 57 -28.31 9.49 17.96
N PRO A 58 -28.45 8.24 18.46
CA PRO A 58 -29.05 8.00 19.76
C PRO A 58 -28.29 8.73 20.87
N MET A 59 -29.01 9.26 21.86
CA MET A 59 -28.42 10.04 22.97
C MET A 59 -27.39 9.25 23.79
N GLU A 60 -27.48 7.92 23.78
CA GLU A 60 -26.60 6.99 24.47
C GLU A 60 -25.29 6.71 23.72
N ARG A 61 -25.22 7.07 22.43
CA ARG A 61 -24.08 6.79 21.57
C ARG A 61 -23.22 8.04 21.41
N ASN A 62 -21.93 7.91 21.73
CA ASN A 62 -20.96 8.96 21.43
C ASN A 62 -20.66 9.03 19.93
N PRO A 63 -20.23 10.18 19.41
CA PRO A 63 -19.71 10.28 18.05
C PRO A 63 -18.58 9.29 17.82
N THR A 64 -18.52 8.74 16.61
CA THR A 64 -17.50 7.76 16.22
C THR A 64 -16.10 8.39 16.34
N LEU A 65 -15.26 7.83 17.21
CA LEU A 65 -13.87 8.25 17.35
C LEU A 65 -13.00 7.57 16.28
N VAL A 66 -12.35 8.38 15.46
CA VAL A 66 -11.40 7.93 14.43
C VAL A 66 -10.02 8.50 14.71
N THR A 67 -9.00 7.64 14.70
CA THR A 67 -7.62 8.05 14.92
C THR A 67 -6.87 8.09 13.60
N VAL A 68 -6.36 9.27 13.23
CA VAL A 68 -5.58 9.49 12.02
C VAL A 68 -4.09 9.36 12.35
N ILE A 69 -3.43 8.37 11.77
CA ILE A 69 -1.96 8.24 11.80
C ILE A 69 -1.40 8.98 10.59
N LEU A 70 -0.84 10.17 10.83
CA LEU A 70 -0.32 11.07 9.80
C LEU A 70 1.21 11.03 9.75
N ASN A 71 1.77 10.73 8.57
CA ASN A 71 3.20 10.93 8.32
C ASN A 71 3.44 12.33 7.74
N PRO A 72 3.89 13.32 8.55
CA PRO A 72 4.02 14.70 8.08
C PRO A 72 5.15 14.88 7.06
N VAL A 73 6.15 13.99 7.04
CA VAL A 73 7.32 14.07 6.15
C VAL A 73 7.02 13.49 4.77
N ALA A 74 5.98 12.67 4.64
CA ALA A 74 5.58 12.05 3.40
C ALA A 74 5.38 13.06 2.25
N ASN A 75 5.70 12.60 1.04
CA ASN A 75 5.55 13.35 -0.22
C ASN A 75 6.15 14.76 -0.18
N LYS A 76 7.44 14.85 0.19
CA LYS A 76 8.19 16.11 0.30
C LYS A 76 7.55 17.09 1.31
N ARG A 77 7.08 16.57 2.46
CA ARG A 77 6.44 17.34 3.54
C ARG A 77 5.12 18.03 3.16
N LYS A 78 4.45 17.54 2.11
CA LYS A 78 3.14 18.05 1.68
C LYS A 78 1.96 17.31 2.30
N ALA A 79 2.19 16.10 2.82
CA ALA A 79 1.12 15.23 3.33
C ALA A 79 0.26 15.92 4.40
N LYS A 80 0.86 16.58 5.40
CA LYS A 80 0.13 17.33 6.43
C LYS A 80 -0.75 18.42 5.83
N LYS A 81 -0.20 19.25 4.94
CA LYS A 81 -0.94 20.34 4.31
C LYS A 81 -2.09 19.84 3.43
N ASP A 82 -1.86 18.76 2.69
CA ASP A 82 -2.89 18.15 1.84
C ASP A 82 -3.99 17.49 2.69
N PHE A 83 -3.63 16.86 3.82
CA PHE A 83 -4.58 16.31 4.79
C PHE A 83 -5.47 17.41 5.40
N GLU A 84 -4.86 18.45 5.97
CA GLU A 84 -5.58 19.59 6.60
C GLU A 84 -6.47 20.32 5.60
N LYS A 85 -6.05 20.38 4.33
CA LYS A 85 -6.80 21.10 3.29
C LYS A 85 -7.95 20.30 2.69
N TYR A 86 -7.78 19.00 2.48
CA TYR A 86 -8.70 18.20 1.66
C TYR A 86 -9.43 17.10 2.45
N CYS A 87 -8.84 16.56 3.51
CA CYS A 87 -9.37 15.38 4.20
C CYS A 87 -10.00 15.76 5.55
N GLU A 88 -9.25 16.48 6.38
CA GLU A 88 -9.68 16.88 7.73
C GLU A 88 -11.04 17.60 7.75
N PRO A 89 -11.35 18.55 6.83
CA PRO A 89 -12.65 19.20 6.81
C PRO A 89 -13.80 18.22 6.55
N LEU A 90 -13.61 17.21 5.69
CA LEU A 90 -14.66 16.25 5.36
C LEU A 90 -14.98 15.37 6.57
N LEU A 91 -13.96 14.89 7.27
CA LEU A 91 -14.13 14.04 8.45
C LEU A 91 -14.86 14.78 9.58
N HIS A 92 -14.50 16.04 9.84
CA HIS A 92 -15.19 16.86 10.85
C HIS A 92 -16.62 17.21 10.45
N LEU A 93 -16.86 17.59 9.19
CA LEU A 93 -18.21 17.91 8.71
C LEU A 93 -19.15 16.70 8.74
N ALA A 94 -18.61 15.48 8.65
CA ALA A 94 -19.37 14.25 8.81
C ALA A 94 -19.70 13.90 10.27
N GLY A 95 -19.31 14.73 11.24
CA GLY A 95 -19.60 14.50 12.66
C GLY A 95 -18.68 13.46 13.33
N LEU A 96 -17.56 13.11 12.71
CA LEU A 96 -16.57 12.21 13.31
C LEU A 96 -15.72 12.95 14.33
N GLN A 97 -15.43 12.29 15.46
CA GLN A 97 -14.43 12.78 16.40
C GLN A 97 -13.05 12.35 15.87
N VAL A 98 -12.28 13.30 15.35
CA VAL A 98 -10.99 13.02 14.70
C VAL A 98 -9.85 13.32 15.66
N GLU A 99 -9.04 12.31 15.97
CA GLU A 99 -7.77 12.46 16.70
C GLU A 99 -6.60 12.29 15.73
N VAL A 100 -5.79 13.34 15.54
CA VAL A 100 -4.66 13.30 14.61
C VAL A 100 -3.36 13.06 15.37
N VAL A 101 -2.72 11.92 15.11
CA VAL A 101 -1.42 11.54 15.67
C VAL A 101 -0.37 11.58 14.57
N GLN A 102 0.66 12.40 14.76
CA GLN A 102 1.76 12.53 13.80
C GLN A 102 2.88 11.55 14.13
N THR A 103 3.39 10.85 13.10
CA THR A 103 4.55 9.97 13.27
C THR A 103 5.84 10.80 13.35
N ALA A 104 6.74 10.40 14.26
CA ALA A 104 8.01 11.08 14.47
C ALA A 104 9.15 10.51 13.60
N SER A 105 9.14 9.21 13.36
CA SER A 105 10.17 8.47 12.63
C SER A 105 9.58 7.23 11.96
N GLU A 106 10.40 6.55 11.16
CA GLU A 106 10.14 5.18 10.71
C GLU A 106 9.95 4.25 11.92
N GLY A 107 9.06 3.28 11.79
CA GLY A 107 8.65 2.35 12.84
C GLY A 107 7.68 2.93 13.88
N ASN A 108 7.51 4.27 13.95
CA ASN A 108 6.70 4.89 14.99
C ASN A 108 5.19 4.64 14.79
N ALA A 109 4.69 4.50 13.55
CA ALA A 109 3.27 4.21 13.33
C ALA A 109 2.88 2.86 13.94
N LYS A 110 3.78 1.87 13.85
CA LYS A 110 3.62 0.53 14.42
C LYS A 110 3.43 0.58 15.94
N GLU A 111 4.30 1.31 16.64
CA GLU A 111 4.24 1.44 18.11
C GLU A 111 2.99 2.20 18.59
N LEU A 112 2.63 3.27 17.88
CA LEU A 112 1.41 4.04 18.16
C LEU A 112 0.17 3.16 18.02
N VAL A 113 0.09 2.39 16.94
CA VAL A 113 -1.06 1.51 16.67
C VAL A 113 -1.08 0.32 17.64
N GLU A 114 0.05 -0.23 18.06
CA GLU A 114 0.10 -1.29 19.09
C GLU A 114 -0.42 -0.82 20.45
N SER A 115 -0.24 0.46 20.80
CA SER A 115 -0.64 1.04 22.08
C SER A 115 -2.02 1.72 22.08
N LEU A 116 -2.59 1.97 20.90
CA LEU A 116 -3.84 2.70 20.72
C LEU A 116 -5.04 2.03 21.43
N LYS A 117 -5.93 2.80 22.05
CA LYS A 117 -7.14 2.29 22.72
C LYS A 117 -8.30 3.23 22.50
N GLY A 118 -9.52 2.69 22.53
CA GLY A 118 -10.75 3.49 22.52
C GLY A 118 -11.19 4.03 21.17
N THR A 119 -10.43 3.79 20.10
CA THR A 119 -10.80 4.18 18.72
C THR A 119 -11.76 3.18 18.09
N GLU A 120 -12.62 3.62 17.18
CA GLU A 120 -13.50 2.75 16.38
C GLU A 120 -12.90 2.44 15.00
N ALA A 121 -12.04 3.32 14.47
CA ALA A 121 -11.37 3.15 13.18
C ALA A 121 -10.02 3.87 13.14
N ILE A 122 -9.09 3.33 12.36
CA ILE A 122 -7.75 3.92 12.16
C ILE A 122 -7.63 4.40 10.73
N ILE A 123 -7.24 5.65 10.53
CA ILE A 123 -7.06 6.26 9.21
C ILE A 123 -5.57 6.51 8.99
N VAL A 124 -4.99 5.92 7.95
CA VAL A 124 -3.59 6.10 7.59
C VAL A 124 -3.46 7.22 6.57
N ALA A 125 -2.86 8.33 6.98
CA ALA A 125 -2.55 9.47 6.14
C ALA A 125 -1.06 9.46 5.75
N GLY A 126 -0.73 8.73 4.68
CA GLY A 126 0.66 8.45 4.32
C GLY A 126 0.82 7.71 3.00
N GLY A 127 1.95 7.02 2.84
CA GLY A 127 2.21 6.11 1.71
C GLY A 127 2.21 4.64 2.13
N ASP A 128 2.64 3.77 1.22
CA ASP A 128 2.61 2.31 1.43
C ASP A 128 3.39 1.85 2.68
N GLY A 129 4.57 2.43 2.98
CA GLY A 129 5.32 2.08 4.19
C GLY A 129 4.57 2.44 5.50
N THR A 130 4.00 3.65 5.59
CA THR A 130 3.19 4.03 6.77
C THR A 130 1.97 3.13 6.95
N LEU A 131 1.40 2.63 5.84
CA LEU A 131 0.34 1.63 5.87
C LEU A 131 0.85 0.26 6.35
N SER A 132 2.00 -0.20 5.84
CA SER A 132 2.66 -1.45 6.26
C SER A 132 2.97 -1.45 7.76
N GLU A 133 3.53 -0.36 8.29
CA GLU A 133 3.77 -0.19 9.71
C GLU A 133 2.47 -0.25 10.52
N THR A 134 1.41 0.41 10.06
CA THR A 134 0.11 0.44 10.73
C THR A 134 -0.53 -0.94 10.75
N VAL A 135 -0.53 -1.67 9.63
CA VAL A 135 -1.06 -3.05 9.57
C VAL A 135 -0.25 -3.99 10.44
N THR A 136 1.08 -3.86 10.42
CA THR A 136 1.95 -4.64 11.30
C THR A 136 1.62 -4.36 12.75
N GLY A 137 1.48 -3.09 13.13
CA GLY A 137 1.12 -2.70 14.49
C GLY A 137 -0.24 -3.25 14.89
N LEU A 138 -1.24 -3.18 14.01
CA LEU A 138 -2.59 -3.70 14.23
C LEU A 138 -2.58 -5.21 14.46
N LEU A 139 -1.97 -5.98 13.56
CA LEU A 139 -2.02 -7.45 13.57
C LEU A 139 -1.17 -8.08 14.68
N ARG A 140 -0.16 -7.35 15.18
CA ARG A 140 0.65 -7.71 16.34
C ARG A 140 -0.07 -7.57 17.66
N ARG A 141 -1.25 -6.94 17.68
CA ARG A 141 -2.03 -6.81 18.90
C ARG A 141 -2.67 -8.15 19.29
N ASN A 142 -2.70 -8.36 20.60
CA ASN A 142 -3.24 -9.56 21.24
C ASN A 142 -4.70 -9.40 21.70
N ASP A 143 -5.32 -8.23 21.47
CA ASP A 143 -6.74 -7.99 21.71
C ASP A 143 -7.58 -8.13 20.42
N ASP A 144 -8.91 -8.11 20.56
CA ASP A 144 -9.86 -8.13 19.44
C ASP A 144 -9.77 -6.87 18.54
N ALA A 145 -8.76 -6.01 18.74
CA ALA A 145 -8.49 -4.82 17.94
C ALA A 145 -8.18 -5.09 16.47
N ASN A 146 -7.88 -6.35 16.09
CA ASN A 146 -7.77 -6.74 14.68
C ASN A 146 -9.07 -6.50 13.87
N GLN A 147 -10.15 -6.09 14.53
CA GLN A 147 -11.42 -5.72 13.91
C GLN A 147 -11.53 -4.23 13.53
N PHE A 148 -10.58 -3.37 13.92
CA PHE A 148 -10.64 -1.95 13.54
C PHE A 148 -10.50 -1.81 12.02
N PRO A 149 -11.49 -1.23 11.32
CA PRO A 149 -11.38 -0.95 9.90
C PRO A 149 -10.31 0.13 9.67
N LEU A 150 -9.49 -0.10 8.64
CA LEU A 150 -8.43 0.80 8.21
C LEU A 150 -8.90 1.68 7.05
N GLY A 151 -8.81 3.00 7.23
CA GLY A 151 -8.95 4.00 6.17
C GLY A 151 -7.59 4.34 5.59
N ILE A 152 -7.52 4.59 4.28
CA ILE A 152 -6.27 5.00 3.62
C ILE A 152 -6.49 6.33 2.94
N LEU A 153 -5.67 7.32 3.29
CA LEU A 153 -5.58 8.59 2.59
C LEU A 153 -4.23 8.62 1.85
N PRO A 154 -4.23 8.39 0.51
CA PRO A 154 -3.02 8.24 -0.30
C PRO A 154 -2.26 9.57 -0.46
N LEU A 155 -1.54 9.96 0.58
CA LEU A 155 -0.79 11.21 0.67
C LEU A 155 0.71 11.02 0.41
N GLY A 156 1.16 9.77 0.32
CA GLY A 156 2.52 9.37 0.02
C GLY A 156 2.97 9.67 -1.41
N ARG A 157 4.23 9.32 -1.69
CA ARG A 157 4.84 9.46 -3.02
C ARG A 157 4.49 8.28 -3.93
N THR A 158 4.44 7.09 -3.34
CA THR A 158 3.94 5.84 -3.92
C THR A 158 2.81 5.37 -3.00
N ASN A 159 1.68 5.06 -3.61
CA ASN A 159 0.46 4.65 -2.92
C ASN A 159 -0.15 3.47 -3.71
N ASP A 160 0.65 2.44 -3.97
CA ASP A 160 0.25 1.32 -4.83
C ASP A 160 -0.99 0.62 -4.27
N PHE A 161 -1.06 0.43 -2.95
CA PHE A 161 -2.24 -0.16 -2.33
C PHE A 161 -3.44 0.80 -2.34
N GLY A 162 -3.23 2.08 -2.05
CA GLY A 162 -4.28 3.11 -2.11
C GLY A 162 -4.88 3.24 -3.52
N ASN A 163 -4.04 3.18 -4.55
CA ASN A 163 -4.43 3.21 -5.96
C ASN A 163 -5.25 1.98 -6.38
N SER A 164 -5.13 0.86 -5.66
CA SER A 164 -5.94 -0.35 -5.89
C SER A 164 -7.37 -0.22 -5.35
N LEU A 165 -7.59 0.66 -4.36
CA LEU A 165 -8.91 0.93 -3.77
C LEU A 165 -9.59 2.14 -4.38
N PHE A 166 -8.80 3.16 -4.73
CA PHE A 166 -9.28 4.44 -5.26
C PHE A 166 -8.40 4.83 -6.45
N PRO A 167 -8.96 5.10 -7.64
CA PRO A 167 -8.17 5.51 -8.80
C PRO A 167 -7.31 6.75 -8.50
N GLY A 168 -5.99 6.62 -8.66
CA GLY A 168 -5.04 7.71 -8.45
C GLY A 168 -4.83 8.60 -9.66
N GLY A 169 -4.12 9.71 -9.46
CA GLY A 169 -3.73 10.65 -10.51
C GLY A 169 -2.96 11.85 -9.95
N ASP A 170 -2.71 12.83 -10.82
CA ASP A 170 -2.08 14.11 -10.47
C ASP A 170 -3.13 15.23 -10.40
N GLY A 171 -2.79 16.35 -9.78
CA GLY A 171 -3.65 17.55 -9.77
C GLY A 171 -5.07 17.32 -9.23
N VAL A 172 -6.07 17.48 -10.10
CA VAL A 172 -7.50 17.35 -9.76
C VAL A 172 -7.84 15.91 -9.38
N GLU A 173 -7.32 14.92 -10.12
CA GLU A 173 -7.54 13.50 -9.89
C GLU A 173 -6.99 13.06 -8.54
N LYS A 174 -5.85 13.61 -8.10
CA LYS A 174 -5.32 13.36 -6.74
C LYS A 174 -6.32 13.81 -5.66
N VAL A 175 -6.87 15.01 -5.79
CA VAL A 175 -7.84 15.52 -4.81
C VAL A 175 -9.13 14.71 -4.86
N LYS A 176 -9.58 14.31 -6.06
CA LYS A 176 -10.72 13.41 -6.22
C LYS A 176 -10.49 12.08 -5.50
N GLN A 177 -9.30 11.48 -5.63
CA GLN A 177 -8.93 10.26 -4.92
C GLN A 177 -9.01 10.42 -3.39
N LEU A 178 -8.51 11.55 -2.86
CA LEU A 178 -8.59 11.85 -1.42
C LEU A 178 -10.03 12.04 -0.94
N ILE A 179 -10.87 12.72 -1.74
CA ILE A 179 -12.30 12.87 -1.46
C ILE A 179 -12.98 11.50 -1.42
N GLU A 180 -12.80 10.68 -2.46
CA GLU A 180 -13.39 9.33 -2.54
C GLU A 180 -12.96 8.46 -1.35
N ALA A 181 -11.69 8.53 -0.96
CA ALA A 181 -11.18 7.83 0.22
C ALA A 181 -11.82 8.31 1.52
N CYS A 182 -11.99 9.62 1.71
CA CYS A 182 -12.68 10.18 2.88
C CYS A 182 -14.16 9.78 2.91
N MET A 183 -14.84 9.86 1.77
CA MET A 183 -16.26 9.49 1.66
C MET A 183 -16.48 8.01 1.95
N ALA A 184 -15.59 7.11 1.49
CA ALA A 184 -15.66 5.69 1.83
C ALA A 184 -15.56 5.42 3.34
N ILE A 185 -14.75 6.21 4.06
CA ILE A 185 -14.65 6.15 5.52
C ILE A 185 -15.94 6.66 6.17
N ILE A 186 -16.46 7.79 5.70
CA ILE A 186 -17.69 8.43 6.21
C ILE A 186 -18.91 7.52 6.00
N GLU A 187 -19.02 6.89 4.83
CA GLU A 187 -20.10 5.96 4.49
C GLU A 187 -20.02 4.64 5.25
N GLY A 188 -18.85 4.29 5.79
CA GLY A 188 -18.66 3.03 6.51
C GLY A 188 -18.53 1.79 5.60
N ASN A 189 -18.27 1.98 4.31
CA ASN A 189 -18.18 0.88 3.34
C ASN A 189 -16.85 0.14 3.47
N THR A 190 -16.90 -1.17 3.74
CA THR A 190 -15.69 -1.92 4.08
C THR A 190 -15.56 -3.26 3.37
N VAL A 191 -14.32 -3.62 3.04
CA VAL A 191 -13.94 -4.90 2.43
C VAL A 191 -12.85 -5.59 3.23
N TRP A 192 -12.89 -6.92 3.28
CA TRP A 192 -11.81 -7.72 3.86
C TRP A 192 -10.69 -7.95 2.85
N LYS A 193 -9.45 -7.75 3.27
CA LYS A 193 -8.25 -7.99 2.46
C LYS A 193 -7.33 -8.99 3.15
N ASP A 194 -6.59 -9.70 2.30
CA ASP A 194 -5.60 -10.67 2.72
C ASP A 194 -4.30 -9.95 3.10
N ALA A 195 -3.51 -10.55 3.99
CA ALA A 195 -2.18 -10.05 4.34
C ALA A 195 -1.19 -11.21 4.42
N MET A 196 0.07 -10.95 4.12
CA MET A 196 1.19 -11.89 4.27
C MET A 196 1.80 -11.69 5.65
N LYS A 197 1.88 -12.76 6.44
CA LYS A 197 2.62 -12.81 7.69
C LYS A 197 4.03 -13.31 7.39
N ILE A 198 5.04 -12.51 7.70
CA ILE A 198 6.45 -12.78 7.45
C ILE A 198 7.15 -12.94 8.79
N GLU A 199 7.60 -14.15 9.07
CA GLU A 199 8.25 -14.55 10.32
C GLU A 199 9.71 -14.92 10.02
N PRO A 200 10.69 -14.31 10.70
CA PRO A 200 12.06 -14.79 10.61
C PRO A 200 12.15 -16.20 11.22
N ILE A 201 12.87 -17.09 10.55
CA ILE A 201 13.18 -18.42 11.07
C ILE A 201 14.38 -18.23 12.00
N PRO A 202 14.23 -18.40 13.32
CA PRO A 202 15.33 -18.18 14.25
C PRO A 202 16.42 -19.24 14.05
N GLU A 203 17.67 -18.80 14.10
CA GLU A 203 18.80 -19.71 14.32
C GLU A 203 18.81 -20.14 15.80
N GLU A 204 19.44 -21.27 16.15
CA GLU A 204 19.27 -21.98 17.43
C GLU A 204 19.54 -21.14 18.70
N ASP A 205 20.12 -19.95 18.58
CA ASP A 205 20.47 -19.04 19.69
C ASP A 205 19.87 -17.61 19.57
N GLU A 206 19.07 -17.29 18.55
CA GLU A 206 18.49 -15.95 18.39
C GLU A 206 17.08 -15.81 19.01
N VAL A 207 16.83 -14.68 19.69
CA VAL A 207 15.49 -14.33 20.15
C VAL A 207 14.61 -14.11 18.92
N PRO A 208 13.48 -14.83 18.77
CA PRO A 208 12.63 -14.71 17.58
C PRO A 208 12.10 -13.28 17.46
N SER A 209 12.50 -12.61 16.39
CA SER A 209 12.00 -11.27 16.08
C SER A 209 10.51 -11.32 15.75
N ARG A 210 9.78 -10.25 16.08
CA ARG A 210 8.32 -10.20 15.94
C ARG A 210 7.91 -10.25 14.47
N PRO A 211 6.79 -10.92 14.12
CA PRO A 211 6.33 -11.05 12.74
C PRO A 211 6.06 -9.70 12.09
N ILE A 212 6.42 -9.54 10.82
CA ILE A 212 6.06 -8.38 10.00
C ILE A 212 4.87 -8.76 9.12
N TYR A 213 3.99 -7.81 8.83
CA TYR A 213 2.84 -8.05 7.99
C TYR A 213 2.89 -7.15 6.75
N ALA A 214 2.59 -7.73 5.59
CA ALA A 214 2.63 -7.06 4.30
C ALA A 214 1.32 -7.27 3.53
N LEU A 215 0.91 -6.30 2.73
CA LEU A 215 -0.31 -6.29 1.93
C LEU A 215 -0.03 -6.47 0.44
N THR A 216 1.11 -5.97 -0.06
CA THR A 216 1.37 -5.88 -1.51
C THR A 216 2.31 -6.97 -1.98
N SER A 217 3.59 -6.90 -1.61
CA SER A 217 4.59 -7.83 -2.13
C SER A 217 5.90 -7.80 -1.36
N LEU A 218 6.60 -8.93 -1.40
CA LEU A 218 8.01 -9.06 -1.09
C LEU A 218 8.78 -9.17 -2.41
N GLU A 219 9.77 -8.30 -2.61
CA GLU A 219 10.61 -8.23 -3.81
C GLU A 219 12.09 -8.39 -3.45
N TRP A 220 12.79 -9.24 -4.19
CA TRP A 220 14.22 -9.49 -4.05
C TRP A 220 14.89 -9.57 -5.42
N GLY A 221 16.00 -8.83 -5.60
CA GLY A 221 16.81 -8.89 -6.82
C GLY A 221 17.04 -7.54 -7.53
N ALA A 222 17.66 -7.62 -8.71
CA ALA A 222 18.29 -6.49 -9.39
C ALA A 222 17.33 -5.37 -9.84
N PHE A 223 16.09 -5.73 -10.23
CA PHE A 223 15.07 -4.75 -10.63
C PHE A 223 14.67 -3.86 -9.46
N ARG A 224 14.50 -4.47 -8.27
CA ARG A 224 14.21 -3.75 -7.04
C ARG A 224 15.36 -2.81 -6.70
N ASP A 225 16.61 -3.31 -6.68
CA ASP A 225 17.79 -2.51 -6.34
C ASP A 225 17.98 -1.30 -7.28
N THR A 226 17.62 -1.48 -8.54
CA THR A 226 17.63 -0.39 -9.53
C THR A 226 16.56 0.64 -9.21
N MET A 227 15.35 0.20 -8.85
CA MET A 227 14.26 1.09 -8.48
C MET A 227 14.53 1.85 -7.18
N ALA A 228 15.21 1.24 -6.20
CA ALA A 228 15.65 1.92 -4.97
C ALA A 228 16.58 3.13 -5.28
N LYS A 229 17.37 3.05 -6.36
CA LYS A 229 18.27 4.12 -6.79
C LYS A 229 17.59 5.23 -7.59
N LYS A 230 16.29 5.14 -7.90
CA LYS A 230 15.57 6.11 -8.75
C LYS A 230 15.69 7.55 -8.26
N ASP A 231 15.76 7.74 -6.95
CA ASP A 231 15.81 9.07 -6.33
C ASP A 231 17.16 9.78 -6.52
N LYS A 232 18.22 9.03 -6.82
CA LYS A 232 19.53 9.61 -7.22
C LYS A 232 19.42 10.38 -8.54
N TYR A 233 18.47 10.01 -9.40
CA TYR A 233 18.26 10.60 -10.73
C TYR A 233 17.20 11.71 -10.73
N TRP A 234 17.02 12.42 -9.62
CA TRP A 234 16.02 13.48 -9.46
C TRP A 234 16.09 14.57 -10.55
N PHE A 235 17.27 14.82 -11.10
CA PHE A 235 17.52 15.82 -12.15
C PHE A 235 16.85 15.49 -13.49
N THR A 236 16.46 14.23 -13.72
CA THR A 236 15.74 13.80 -14.94
C THR A 236 14.23 13.97 -14.83
N GLY A 237 13.73 14.51 -13.71
CA GLY A 237 12.31 14.83 -13.54
C GLY A 237 11.40 13.60 -13.59
N SER A 238 10.43 13.61 -14.50
CA SER A 238 9.46 12.52 -14.70
C SER A 238 10.09 11.25 -15.27
N LEU A 239 11.28 11.33 -15.86
CA LEU A 239 11.99 10.19 -16.44
C LEU A 239 12.89 9.46 -15.44
N ARG A 240 12.91 9.84 -14.16
CA ARG A 240 13.81 9.28 -13.13
C ARG A 240 13.78 7.75 -13.04
N GLU A 241 12.61 7.16 -13.23
CA GLU A 241 12.42 5.70 -13.13
C GLU A 241 13.03 5.02 -14.35
N TYR A 242 12.82 5.57 -15.53
CA TYR A 242 13.44 5.11 -16.78
C TYR A 242 14.97 5.31 -16.76
N ALA A 243 15.42 6.46 -16.26
CA ALA A 243 16.83 6.81 -16.10
C ALA A 243 17.54 5.86 -15.13
N ALA A 244 16.85 5.40 -14.08
CA ALA A 244 17.41 4.41 -13.16
C ALA A 244 17.82 3.14 -13.91
N PHE A 245 16.94 2.59 -14.76
CA PHE A 245 17.25 1.42 -15.57
C PHE A 245 18.36 1.69 -16.59
N LEU A 246 18.30 2.83 -17.29
CA LEU A 246 19.29 3.18 -18.30
C LEU A 246 20.71 3.35 -17.71
N PHE A 247 20.84 4.11 -16.63
CA PHE A 247 22.16 4.44 -16.06
C PHE A 247 22.72 3.36 -15.15
N ASN A 248 21.88 2.47 -14.61
CA ASN A 248 22.36 1.36 -13.80
C ASN A 248 22.58 0.09 -14.62
N GLY A 249 21.82 -0.18 -15.69
CA GLY A 249 21.86 -1.48 -16.39
C GLY A 249 23.24 -1.96 -16.86
N TYR A 250 24.21 -1.07 -17.05
CA TYR A 250 25.58 -1.42 -17.50
C TYR A 250 26.51 -1.92 -16.37
N LYS A 251 26.15 -1.76 -15.09
CA LYS A 251 27.05 -2.15 -13.98
C LYS A 251 27.06 -3.66 -13.75
N GLU A 252 28.25 -4.25 -13.60
CA GLU A 252 28.48 -5.67 -13.27
C GLU A 252 27.75 -6.14 -12.00
N SER A 253 27.37 -5.22 -11.11
CA SER A 253 26.66 -5.48 -9.86
C SER A 253 25.15 -5.76 -10.03
N LEU A 254 24.64 -6.06 -11.22
CA LEU A 254 23.18 -6.16 -11.50
C LEU A 254 22.74 -7.44 -12.20
N THR A 255 23.69 -8.28 -12.64
CA THR A 255 23.44 -9.69 -13.00
C THR A 255 23.74 -10.61 -11.82
N TRP A 256 23.80 -10.05 -10.61
CA TRP A 256 23.89 -10.87 -9.42
C TRP A 256 22.57 -11.63 -9.26
N ASN A 257 22.70 -12.94 -9.07
CA ASN A 257 21.57 -13.81 -8.96
C ASN A 257 21.21 -13.96 -7.49
N CYS A 258 19.97 -13.70 -7.15
CA CYS A 258 19.40 -14.22 -5.93
C CYS A 258 19.27 -15.74 -6.08
N SER A 259 19.77 -16.47 -5.09
CA SER A 259 19.70 -17.93 -5.08
C SER A 259 19.36 -18.40 -3.69
N GLY A 260 18.63 -19.51 -3.63
CA GLY A 260 18.16 -20.07 -2.38
C GLY A 260 17.29 -21.27 -2.60
N VAL A 261 16.76 -21.77 -1.49
CA VAL A 261 15.81 -22.87 -1.45
C VAL A 261 14.47 -22.34 -0.97
N ILE A 262 13.41 -22.73 -1.67
CA ILE A 262 12.04 -22.43 -1.29
C ILE A 262 11.38 -23.74 -0.90
N LYS A 263 10.82 -23.79 0.29
CA LYS A 263 9.90 -24.86 0.68
C LYS A 263 8.49 -24.29 0.69
N TYR A 264 7.59 -24.86 -0.10
CA TYR A 264 6.23 -24.34 -0.20
C TYR A 264 5.19 -25.44 -0.07
N THR A 265 4.00 -25.02 0.38
CA THR A 265 2.82 -25.88 0.53
C THR A 265 1.76 -25.49 -0.48
N PRO A 266 0.95 -26.43 -0.98
CA PRO A 266 -0.09 -26.13 -1.95
C PRO A 266 -1.14 -25.16 -1.38
N PRO A 267 -1.83 -24.40 -2.24
CA PRO A 267 -2.90 -23.49 -1.83
C PRO A 267 -3.99 -24.21 -1.03
N CYS A 268 -4.48 -23.58 0.05
CA CYS A 268 -5.53 -24.14 0.91
C CYS A 268 -6.52 -23.07 1.35
N ALA A 269 -7.81 -23.40 1.37
CA ALA A 269 -8.88 -22.53 1.88
C ALA A 269 -8.81 -22.31 3.40
N GLY A 270 -8.05 -23.13 4.11
CA GLY A 270 -7.88 -23.16 5.56
C GLY A 270 -8.15 -24.56 6.09
N CYS A 271 -7.28 -25.03 6.98
CA CYS A 271 -7.37 -26.32 7.65
C CYS A 271 -6.82 -26.17 9.07
N SER A 272 -6.96 -27.20 9.90
CA SER A 272 -6.41 -27.26 11.27
C SER A 272 -4.91 -26.96 11.33
N ASN A 273 -4.15 -27.40 10.32
CA ASN A 273 -2.70 -27.15 10.21
C ASN A 273 -2.35 -25.73 9.73
N CYS A 274 -3.26 -25.05 9.03
CA CYS A 274 -3.01 -23.73 8.45
C CYS A 274 -3.55 -22.57 9.29
N VAL A 275 -4.55 -22.81 10.14
CA VAL A 275 -5.17 -21.78 10.99
C VAL A 275 -4.74 -22.02 12.44
N GLN A 276 -3.65 -21.37 12.86
CA GLN A 276 -3.38 -21.29 14.30
C GLN A 276 -4.43 -20.39 14.95
N LYS A 277 -5.26 -20.95 15.84
CA LYS A 277 -6.18 -20.17 16.68
C LYS A 277 -5.34 -19.16 17.47
N LYS A 278 -5.62 -17.85 17.30
CA LYS A 278 -5.27 -16.90 18.37
C LYS A 278 -6.03 -17.37 19.62
N PRO A 279 -5.38 -17.55 20.78
CA PRO A 279 -6.08 -17.98 21.98
C PRO A 279 -7.23 -17.00 22.25
N GLU A 280 -8.45 -17.52 22.37
CA GLU A 280 -9.60 -16.70 22.77
C GLU A 280 -9.32 -16.07 24.12
N VAL A 281 -9.08 -14.77 24.15
CA VAL A 281 -8.99 -14.03 25.41
C VAL A 281 -10.40 -13.96 26.00
N LYS A 282 -10.75 -14.92 26.87
CA LYS A 282 -12.01 -14.91 27.61
C LYS A 282 -12.11 -13.64 28.47
N ARG A 283 -12.82 -12.62 27.98
CA ARG A 283 -13.16 -11.42 28.76
C ARG A 283 -14.24 -11.77 29.78
N LYS A 284 -13.98 -11.48 31.07
CA LYS A 284 -14.91 -11.66 32.20
C LYS A 284 -16.11 -10.69 32.21
N TRP A 285 -16.17 -9.75 31.28
CA TRP A 285 -17.21 -8.71 31.24
C TRP A 285 -17.93 -8.73 29.90
N ARG A 286 -18.88 -9.67 29.74
CA ARG A 286 -19.97 -9.58 28.76
C ARG A 286 -21.28 -9.45 29.53
N PHE A 287 -21.57 -8.25 30.02
CA PHE A 287 -22.92 -7.88 30.42
C PHE A 287 -23.28 -6.66 29.57
N PHE A 288 -24.30 -6.83 28.71
CA PHE A 288 -24.96 -5.79 27.91
C PHE A 288 -24.32 -5.34 26.58
N VAL A 289 -24.24 -6.23 25.58
CA VAL A 289 -24.56 -5.89 24.18
C VAL A 289 -25.16 -7.14 23.51
N PRO A 290 -26.37 -7.09 22.93
CA PRO A 290 -26.87 -8.17 22.08
C PRO A 290 -26.20 -8.06 20.71
N THR A 291 -25.25 -8.95 20.44
CA THR A 291 -24.67 -9.11 19.09
C THR A 291 -25.73 -9.77 18.20
N THR A 292 -26.35 -9.00 17.32
CA THR A 292 -27.12 -9.54 16.19
C THR A 292 -26.14 -10.15 15.19
N GLU A 293 -26.29 -11.46 14.99
CA GLU A 293 -25.81 -12.26 13.86
C GLU A 293 -24.34 -12.07 13.48
N ALA A 294 -23.45 -12.62 14.32
CA ALA A 294 -22.23 -13.22 13.78
C ALA A 294 -22.66 -14.32 12.81
N ALA A 295 -22.60 -14.02 11.51
CA ALA A 295 -22.77 -15.01 10.45
C ALA A 295 -21.99 -16.27 10.82
N GLN A 296 -22.65 -17.43 10.75
CA GLN A 296 -22.03 -18.75 10.87
C GLN A 296 -20.91 -18.86 9.83
N GLN A 297 -19.70 -18.40 10.17
CA GLN A 297 -18.49 -18.84 9.50
C GLN A 297 -18.28 -20.29 9.94
N ASN A 298 -18.49 -21.21 9.00
CA ASN A 298 -18.13 -22.61 9.18
C ASN A 298 -16.74 -22.68 9.81
N ASP A 299 -16.61 -23.47 10.87
CA ASP A 299 -15.43 -23.53 11.72
C ASP A 299 -14.31 -24.28 10.96
N ILE A 300 -13.65 -23.58 10.02
CA ILE A 300 -12.63 -24.11 9.09
C ILE A 300 -11.45 -24.77 9.85
N SER A 301 -11.30 -24.43 11.13
CA SER A 301 -10.30 -24.99 12.04
C SER A 301 -10.41 -26.50 12.30
N LYS A 302 -11.54 -27.14 11.96
CA LYS A 302 -11.76 -28.59 12.14
C LYS A 302 -11.51 -29.43 10.88
N LEU A 303 -11.24 -28.80 9.75
CA LEU A 303 -10.94 -29.51 8.50
C LEU A 303 -9.48 -29.92 8.51
N GLU A 304 -9.20 -31.22 8.45
CA GLU A 304 -7.84 -31.73 8.22
C GLU A 304 -7.60 -31.84 6.73
N ASN A 305 -6.49 -31.26 6.24
CA ASN A 305 -6.07 -31.40 4.85
C ASN A 305 -4.69 -32.08 4.81
N PRO A 306 -4.59 -33.35 4.34
CA PRO A 306 -3.33 -34.06 4.26
C PRO A 306 -2.36 -33.45 3.24
N GLU A 307 -2.85 -32.74 2.21
CA GLU A 307 -2.00 -32.08 1.22
C GLU A 307 -1.21 -30.90 1.82
N CYS A 308 -1.73 -30.28 2.89
CA CYS A 308 -1.03 -29.22 3.61
C CYS A 308 0.18 -29.72 4.41
N ALA A 309 0.30 -31.03 4.63
CA ALA A 309 1.48 -31.63 5.25
C ALA A 309 2.61 -31.90 4.24
N ILE A 310 2.31 -31.84 2.94
CA ILE A 310 3.29 -32.10 1.88
C ILE A 310 3.98 -30.78 1.52
N SER A 311 5.25 -30.65 1.90
CA SER A 311 6.11 -29.55 1.47
C SER A 311 6.89 -29.94 0.22
N GLN A 312 6.82 -29.09 -0.81
CA GLN A 312 7.64 -29.20 -2.01
C GLN A 312 8.86 -28.29 -1.88
N GLU A 313 10.03 -28.77 -2.30
CA GLU A 313 11.27 -28.00 -2.30
C GLU A 313 11.64 -27.59 -3.73
N LEU A 314 12.02 -26.32 -3.89
CA LEU A 314 12.47 -25.75 -5.15
C LEU A 314 13.73 -24.92 -4.92
N CYS A 315 14.84 -25.35 -5.51
CA CYS A 315 16.05 -24.55 -5.59
C CYS A 315 15.93 -23.58 -6.77
N PHE A 316 16.29 -22.31 -6.58
CA PHE A 316 16.23 -21.32 -7.64
C PHE A 316 17.51 -20.47 -7.69
N LYS A 317 17.76 -19.93 -8.88
CA LYS A 317 18.81 -18.96 -9.16
C LYS A 317 18.30 -18.00 -10.23
N THR A 318 17.87 -16.81 -9.81
CA THR A 318 17.23 -15.81 -10.68
C THR A 318 17.76 -14.41 -10.40
N CYS A 319 17.62 -13.48 -11.34
CA CYS A 319 17.96 -12.07 -11.13
C CYS A 319 16.88 -11.32 -10.33
N ASP A 320 15.66 -11.85 -10.32
CA ASP A 320 14.52 -11.29 -9.62
C ASP A 320 13.58 -12.36 -9.09
N PHE A 321 12.95 -11.99 -7.98
CA PHE A 321 12.12 -12.82 -7.16
C PHE A 321 11.02 -11.96 -6.56
N LYS A 322 9.77 -12.40 -6.67
CA LYS A 322 8.63 -11.68 -6.10
C LYS A 322 7.60 -12.64 -5.53
N ILE A 323 7.15 -12.35 -4.30
CA ILE A 323 6.01 -13.01 -3.68
C ILE A 323 4.92 -11.96 -3.46
N GLN A 324 3.69 -12.26 -3.84
CA GLN A 324 2.53 -11.41 -3.57
C GLN A 324 1.27 -12.26 -3.35
N PRO A 325 0.22 -11.71 -2.70
CA PRO A 325 -1.09 -12.33 -2.70
C PRO A 325 -1.60 -12.53 -4.13
N TYR A 326 -2.10 -13.72 -4.42
CA TYR A 326 -2.56 -14.14 -5.73
C TYR A 326 -3.94 -14.79 -5.61
N LYS A 327 -4.85 -14.40 -6.50
CA LYS A 327 -6.20 -14.98 -6.56
C LYS A 327 -6.25 -15.99 -7.69
N ILE A 328 -6.43 -17.26 -7.34
CA ILE A 328 -6.75 -18.30 -8.31
C ILE A 328 -8.20 -18.10 -8.76
N GLN A 329 -8.52 -18.44 -10.02
CA GLN A 329 -9.86 -18.28 -10.63
C GLN A 329 -11.02 -18.85 -9.78
N ASN A 330 -10.75 -19.76 -8.83
CA ASN A 330 -11.71 -20.34 -7.89
C ASN A 330 -11.78 -19.64 -6.49
N GLN A 331 -11.39 -18.37 -6.38
CA GLN A 331 -11.38 -17.58 -5.13
C GLN A 331 -10.50 -18.14 -3.98
N LEU A 332 -9.69 -19.16 -4.24
CA LEU A 332 -8.84 -19.72 -3.21
C LEU A 332 -7.69 -18.74 -2.91
N PRO A 333 -7.49 -18.34 -1.64
CA PRO A 333 -6.42 -17.43 -1.26
C PRO A 333 -5.06 -18.13 -1.37
N ALA A 334 -4.20 -17.66 -2.27
CA ALA A 334 -2.86 -18.19 -2.52
C ALA A 334 -1.80 -17.08 -2.53
N LEU A 335 -0.56 -17.46 -2.29
CA LEU A 335 0.63 -16.69 -2.60
C LEU A 335 1.07 -17.06 -4.01
N GLY A 336 1.34 -16.05 -4.83
CA GLY A 336 1.99 -16.23 -6.11
C GLY A 336 3.49 -16.00 -5.96
N ILE A 337 4.27 -17.04 -6.20
CA ILE A 337 5.73 -16.96 -6.29
C ILE A 337 6.07 -16.77 -7.77
N MET A 338 6.71 -15.64 -8.06
CA MET A 338 7.18 -15.28 -9.40
C MET A 338 8.70 -15.30 -9.41
N LEU A 339 9.24 -16.20 -10.23
CA LEU A 339 10.65 -16.33 -10.51
C LEU A 339 10.91 -15.71 -11.88
N GLY A 340 11.76 -14.69 -11.95
CA GLY A 340 12.18 -14.18 -13.25
C GLY A 340 13.37 -14.95 -13.81
N ARG A 341 14.11 -14.34 -14.74
CA ARG A 341 15.13 -15.07 -15.53
C ARG A 341 16.43 -15.24 -14.75
N GLY A 342 17.20 -16.27 -15.10
CA GLY A 342 18.53 -16.54 -14.52
C GLY A 342 19.64 -15.60 -14.95
N SER A 343 19.43 -14.86 -16.05
CA SER A 343 20.34 -13.82 -16.52
C SER A 343 19.60 -12.89 -17.49
N TYR A 344 20.11 -11.66 -17.60
CA TYR A 344 19.63 -10.64 -18.53
C TYR A 344 20.80 -10.04 -19.30
N SER A 345 20.63 -9.81 -20.59
CA SER A 345 21.48 -8.84 -21.29
C SER A 345 21.10 -7.41 -20.90
N TYR A 346 22.01 -6.45 -21.10
CA TYR A 346 21.75 -5.03 -20.81
C TYR A 346 20.46 -4.53 -21.47
N THR A 347 20.30 -4.80 -22.77
CA THR A 347 19.14 -4.33 -23.54
C THR A 347 17.84 -4.95 -23.04
N GLU A 348 17.85 -6.23 -22.68
CA GLU A 348 16.68 -6.92 -22.13
C GLU A 348 16.32 -6.40 -20.74
N PHE A 349 17.30 -6.17 -19.87
CA PHE A 349 17.08 -5.63 -18.54
C PHE A 349 16.43 -4.25 -18.60
N VAL A 350 16.94 -3.37 -19.48
CA VAL A 350 16.38 -2.02 -19.66
C VAL A 350 14.99 -2.07 -20.28
N SER A 351 14.79 -2.86 -21.33
CA SER A 351 13.48 -2.98 -21.98
C SER A 351 12.44 -3.54 -21.01
N GLU A 352 12.78 -4.60 -20.29
CA GLU A 352 11.87 -5.23 -19.33
C GLU A 352 11.61 -4.31 -18.13
N GLY A 353 12.60 -3.55 -17.66
CA GLY A 353 12.42 -2.56 -16.61
C GLY A 353 11.44 -1.46 -17.01
N TRP A 354 11.54 -0.97 -18.25
CA TRP A 354 10.60 0.03 -18.79
C TRP A 354 9.20 -0.54 -19.02
N ASP A 355 9.11 -1.80 -19.41
CA ASP A 355 7.85 -2.52 -19.59
C ASP A 355 7.14 -2.73 -18.24
N ARG A 356 7.88 -3.11 -17.18
CA ARG A 356 7.39 -3.17 -15.80
C ARG A 356 6.85 -1.82 -15.32
N ILE A 357 7.56 -0.71 -15.57
CA ILE A 357 7.08 0.65 -15.23
C ILE A 357 5.75 0.96 -15.94
N LYS A 358 5.62 0.57 -17.21
CA LYS A 358 4.41 0.77 -18.01
C LYS A 358 3.29 -0.22 -17.69
N LYS A 359 3.51 -1.15 -16.75
CA LYS A 359 2.63 -2.30 -16.48
C LYS A 359 2.31 -3.11 -17.75
N LYS A 360 3.22 -3.11 -18.71
CA LYS A 360 3.16 -3.94 -19.92
C LYS A 360 4.06 -5.13 -19.68
N GLY A 361 3.52 -6.33 -19.58
CA GLY A 361 4.33 -7.52 -19.37
C GLY A 361 3.46 -8.78 -19.38
N SER A 362 4.03 -9.88 -19.88
CA SER A 362 3.47 -11.21 -19.68
C SER A 362 3.61 -11.60 -18.21
N GLU A 363 2.55 -12.11 -17.60
CA GLU A 363 2.67 -12.71 -16.26
C GLU A 363 3.66 -13.88 -16.35
N PRO A 364 4.76 -13.87 -15.57
CA PRO A 364 5.65 -15.02 -15.50
C PRO A 364 4.89 -16.23 -14.96
N ASN A 365 5.43 -17.44 -15.16
CA ASN A 365 4.87 -18.64 -14.56
C ASN A 365 4.74 -18.46 -13.05
N VAL A 366 3.50 -18.41 -12.55
CA VAL A 366 3.20 -18.19 -11.13
C VAL A 366 3.08 -19.55 -10.45
N ILE A 367 3.96 -19.82 -9.49
CA ILE A 367 3.81 -20.97 -8.61
C ILE A 367 2.88 -20.55 -7.47
N THR A 368 1.79 -21.28 -7.29
CA THR A 368 0.81 -20.96 -6.25
C THR A 368 1.12 -21.75 -4.98
N ALA A 369 1.11 -21.06 -3.84
CA ALA A 369 1.43 -21.66 -2.55
C ALA A 369 0.56 -21.08 -1.43
N ARG A 370 0.45 -21.76 -0.29
CA ARG A 370 -0.19 -21.19 0.91
C ARG A 370 0.83 -20.60 1.88
N THR A 371 1.87 -21.39 2.16
CA THR A 371 2.99 -21.04 3.03
C THR A 371 4.27 -21.26 2.26
N VAL A 372 5.23 -20.36 2.43
CA VAL A 372 6.52 -20.34 1.74
C VAL A 372 7.62 -20.09 2.75
N GLU A 373 8.55 -21.03 2.89
CA GLU A 373 9.78 -20.86 3.65
C GLU A 373 10.91 -20.55 2.66
N LEU A 374 11.44 -19.34 2.74
CA LEU A 374 12.53 -18.84 1.92
C LEU A 374 13.83 -18.96 2.70
N ILE A 375 14.74 -19.79 2.21
CA ILE A 375 16.08 -19.98 2.76
C ILE A 375 17.08 -19.43 1.73
N PRO A 376 17.53 -18.18 1.88
CA PRO A 376 18.48 -17.57 0.96
C PRO A 376 19.87 -18.24 1.12
N ASN A 377 20.55 -18.50 0.00
CA ASN A 377 21.96 -18.88 0.05
C ASN A 377 22.77 -17.63 0.41
N GLN A 378 23.55 -17.68 1.49
CA GLN A 378 24.27 -16.51 2.01
C GLN A 378 25.15 -15.86 0.92
N PRO A 379 24.89 -14.60 0.55
CA PRO A 379 25.76 -13.85 -0.34
C PRO A 379 26.97 -13.29 0.41
N THR A 380 28.06 -13.03 -0.29
CA THR A 380 29.29 -12.38 0.22
C THR A 380 29.14 -10.88 0.50
N GLN A 381 27.94 -10.31 0.28
CA GLN A 381 27.63 -8.88 0.45
C GLN A 381 26.30 -8.72 1.19
N GLU A 382 26.12 -7.57 1.85
CA GLU A 382 24.84 -7.16 2.45
C GLU A 382 23.79 -7.00 1.34
N VAL A 383 22.92 -7.98 1.22
CA VAL A 383 21.81 -7.98 0.28
C VAL A 383 20.53 -7.67 1.05
N MET A 384 19.68 -6.84 0.47
CA MET A 384 18.42 -6.43 1.06
C MET A 384 17.24 -7.11 0.34
N ILE A 385 16.13 -7.30 1.05
CA ILE A 385 14.78 -7.54 0.47
C ILE A 385 13.89 -6.31 0.67
N GLU A 386 12.90 -6.11 -0.20
CA GLU A 386 11.90 -5.04 -0.05
C GLU A 386 10.56 -5.68 0.30
N ILE A 387 9.93 -5.23 1.38
CA ILE A 387 8.59 -5.66 1.80
C ILE A 387 7.72 -4.40 1.85
N ASP A 388 6.68 -4.32 1.01
CA ASP A 388 5.77 -3.17 0.96
C ASP A 388 6.45 -1.78 0.89
N LYS A 389 7.57 -1.70 0.15
CA LYS A 389 8.40 -0.49 -0.03
C LYS A 389 9.32 -0.12 1.14
N GLU A 390 9.48 -1.00 2.11
CA GLU A 390 10.49 -0.92 3.18
C GLU A 390 11.63 -1.91 2.94
N GLU A 391 12.87 -1.50 3.23
CA GLU A 391 14.05 -2.33 3.02
C GLU A 391 14.40 -3.11 4.29
N PHE A 392 14.60 -4.42 4.14
CA PHE A 392 15.00 -5.32 5.22
C PHE A 392 16.23 -6.13 4.82
N GLU A 393 17.02 -6.55 5.80
CA GLU A 393 18.12 -7.49 5.56
C GLU A 393 17.59 -8.86 5.14
N VAL A 394 18.29 -9.52 4.23
CA VAL A 394 17.96 -10.88 3.82
C VAL A 394 18.22 -11.84 4.97
N LYS A 395 17.15 -12.46 5.49
CA LYS A 395 17.22 -13.53 6.48
C LYS A 395 16.31 -14.69 6.04
N PRO A 396 16.54 -15.93 6.53
CA PRO A 396 15.59 -17.01 6.35
C PRO A 396 14.23 -16.62 6.93
N VAL A 397 13.17 -16.69 6.12
CA VAL A 397 11.82 -16.25 6.50
C VAL A 397 10.75 -17.25 6.12
N LYS A 398 9.73 -17.37 6.96
CA LYS A 398 8.49 -18.08 6.70
C LYS A 398 7.38 -17.08 6.40
N ILE A 399 6.76 -17.24 5.24
CA ILE A 399 5.72 -16.36 4.72
C ILE A 399 4.43 -17.16 4.67
N THR A 400 3.41 -16.68 5.37
CA THR A 400 2.09 -17.32 5.43
C THR A 400 1.02 -16.35 4.99
N LEU A 401 0.14 -16.77 4.07
CA LEU A 401 -1.02 -15.96 3.71
C LEU A 401 -2.11 -16.04 4.77
N LEU A 402 -2.56 -14.88 5.23
CA LEU A 402 -3.69 -14.70 6.13
C LEU A 402 -4.88 -14.12 5.33
N PRO A 403 -5.87 -14.94 4.98
CA PRO A 403 -6.99 -14.50 4.19
C PRO A 403 -7.95 -13.64 5.02
N ARG A 404 -8.50 -12.59 4.41
CA ARG A 404 -9.57 -11.74 4.97
C ARG A 404 -9.31 -11.33 6.43
N ILE A 405 -8.08 -10.88 6.71
CA ILE A 405 -7.64 -10.59 8.08
C ILE A 405 -7.69 -9.10 8.44
N VAL A 406 -7.56 -8.21 7.45
CA VAL A 406 -7.64 -6.76 7.66
C VAL A 406 -8.86 -6.21 6.93
N LYS A 407 -9.64 -5.38 7.64
CA LYS A 407 -10.81 -4.70 7.08
C LYS A 407 -10.39 -3.31 6.60
N PHE A 408 -10.68 -2.96 5.36
CA PHE A 408 -10.36 -1.66 4.77
C PHE A 408 -11.62 -0.93 4.34
N PHE A 409 -11.64 0.41 4.47
CA PHE A 409 -12.67 1.20 3.83
C PHE A 409 -12.44 1.26 2.31
N CYS A 410 -13.50 1.10 1.53
CA CYS A 410 -13.43 1.13 0.07
C CYS A 410 -14.71 1.69 -0.54
N LYS A 411 -14.65 2.02 -1.83
CA LYS A 411 -15.83 2.41 -2.60
C LYS A 411 -16.85 1.27 -2.65
N SER A 412 -18.15 1.58 -2.56
CA SER A 412 -19.26 0.61 -2.53
C SER A 412 -19.26 -0.37 -3.70
N GLU A 413 -18.81 0.05 -4.88
CA GLU A 413 -18.74 -0.76 -6.10
C GLU A 413 -17.77 -1.96 -6.00
N LEU A 414 -16.80 -1.91 -5.07
CA LEU A 414 -15.82 -2.98 -4.85
C LEU A 414 -16.32 -4.07 -3.89
N ASN A 415 -17.46 -3.86 -3.20
CA ASN A 415 -18.05 -4.86 -2.30
C ASN A 415 -18.76 -6.02 -3.04
N THR A 416 -18.92 -5.90 -4.36
CA THR A 416 -19.63 -6.86 -5.22
C THR A 416 -18.72 -7.89 -5.93
N ILE A 417 -17.41 -7.93 -5.65
CA ILE A 417 -16.44 -8.83 -6.32
C ILE A 417 -15.80 -9.83 -5.36
#